data_AF-A0A6J3IH66-F1
#
_entry.id   AF-A0A6J3IH66-F1
#
_cell.length_a   1.000
_cell.length_b   1.000
_cell.length_c   1.000
_cell.angle_alpha   90.00
_cell.angle_beta   90.00
_cell.angle_gamma   90.00
#
_symmetry.space_group_name_H-M   'P 1'
#
loop_
_entity.id
_entity.type
_entity.pdbx_description
1 polymer ?
#
loop_
_entity_poly.entity_id
_entity_poly.type
_entity_poly.pdbx_seq_one_letter_code
_entity_poly.pdbx_strand_id
1 'polypeptide(L)'
;MLWLLFFLVTAIHAELCQPGAENAFKVRLSIRTALGDKAYAWDTNEEYLFKAMVAFSMRKVPNREATEISHVLLCNVTQRVSFWFVVIDPSKNHTLPAVEVQSAIRKNRNRINNAFSLNDQTLEFLKIPSTLAPPTDPSVPIWIIIFGVIFCIVIVAITLLILSGIRQRRRRRNQSVLILWWIISPGRILSSH
;
A
#
# COMPACT_ATOMS: atom_id res chain seq x y z
N MET A 1 21.21 51.08 -12.31
CA MET A 1 20.82 50.75 -10.92
C MET A 1 19.66 49.75 -10.80
N LEU A 2 19.31 49.00 -11.85
CA LEU A 2 18.23 47.98 -11.80
C LEU A 2 18.77 46.56 -11.52
N TRP A 3 20.08 46.34 -11.69
CA TRP A 3 20.74 45.03 -11.56
C TRP A 3 21.01 44.61 -10.11
N LEU A 4 21.19 45.57 -9.19
CA LEU A 4 21.44 45.29 -7.77
C LEU A 4 20.19 44.78 -7.02
N LEU A 5 18.98 45.10 -7.51
CA LEU A 5 17.73 44.64 -6.91
C LEU A 5 17.45 43.15 -7.19
N PHE A 6 17.88 42.64 -8.36
CA PHE A 6 17.70 41.22 -8.70
C PHE A 6 18.57 40.28 -7.85
N PHE A 7 19.77 40.70 -7.45
CA PHE A 7 20.64 39.90 -6.57
C PHE A 7 20.14 39.84 -5.12
N LEU A 8 19.40 40.85 -4.63
CA LEU A 8 18.87 40.84 -3.26
C LEU A 8 17.69 39.86 -3.09
N VAL A 9 16.83 39.73 -4.11
CA VAL A 9 15.67 38.82 -4.05
C VAL A 9 16.13 37.35 -3.96
N THR A 10 17.21 36.98 -4.65
CA THR A 10 17.75 35.61 -4.58
C THR A 10 18.37 35.29 -3.22
N ALA A 11 18.91 36.28 -2.50
CA ALA A 11 19.54 36.06 -1.20
C ALA A 11 18.50 35.79 -0.09
N ILE A 12 17.36 36.50 -0.10
CA ILE A 12 16.31 36.33 0.92
C ILE A 12 15.66 34.94 0.82
N HIS A 13 15.51 34.40 -0.40
CA HIS A 13 15.02 33.03 -0.62
C HIS A 13 16.02 31.96 -0.19
N ALA A 14 17.32 32.24 -0.26
CA ALA A 14 18.38 31.31 0.12
C ALA A 14 18.58 31.21 1.65
N GLU A 15 18.36 32.30 2.38
CA GLU A 15 18.45 32.34 3.86
C GLU A 15 17.31 31.55 4.53
N LEU A 16 16.07 31.68 4.02
CA LEU A 16 14.92 31.01 4.62
C LEU A 16 14.90 29.49 4.42
N CYS A 17 15.71 28.99 3.49
CA CYS A 17 15.67 27.62 3.04
C CYS A 17 17.01 26.88 3.21
N GLN A 18 17.58 27.02 4.40
CA GLN A 18 18.72 26.19 4.78
C GLN A 18 18.27 24.73 5.04
N PRO A 19 19.03 23.73 4.55
CA PRO A 19 18.78 22.33 4.86
C PRO A 19 18.75 22.12 6.37
N GLY A 20 17.62 21.64 6.91
CA GLY A 20 17.49 21.40 8.35
C GLY A 20 17.11 22.62 9.20
N ALA A 21 16.69 23.73 8.60
CA ALA A 21 16.07 24.84 9.34
C ALA A 21 14.88 24.35 10.19
N GLU A 22 14.58 25.06 11.27
CA GLU A 22 13.61 24.65 12.29
C GLU A 22 12.23 24.30 11.68
N ASN A 23 11.73 25.18 10.81
CA ASN A 23 10.44 25.05 10.11
C ASN A 23 10.55 24.44 8.70
N ALA A 24 11.70 23.84 8.36
CA ALA A 24 11.87 23.12 7.11
C ALA A 24 11.51 21.64 7.27
N PHE A 25 10.84 21.11 6.24
CA PHE A 25 10.37 19.73 6.20
C PHE A 25 11.03 19.00 5.04
N LYS A 26 11.68 17.87 5.34
CA LYS A 26 12.27 17.00 4.32
C LYS A 26 11.23 16.02 3.80
N VAL A 27 11.11 15.96 2.48
CA VAL A 27 10.25 15.04 1.74
C VAL A 27 11.12 14.04 0.99
N ARG A 28 10.70 12.77 1.00
CA ARG A 28 11.31 11.69 0.22
C ARG A 28 10.24 11.02 -0.63
N LEU A 29 10.50 10.95 -1.92
CA LEU A 29 9.60 10.34 -2.89
C LEU A 29 10.25 9.10 -3.50
N SER A 30 9.54 7.98 -3.45
CA SER A 30 9.96 6.69 -4.02
C SER A 30 9.07 6.33 -5.21
N ILE A 31 9.08 7.18 -6.24
CA ILE A 31 8.17 7.10 -7.40
C ILE A 31 8.34 5.77 -8.15
N ARG A 32 9.58 5.36 -8.43
CA ARG A 32 9.87 4.08 -9.10
C ARG A 32 9.41 2.87 -8.29
N THR A 33 9.53 2.92 -6.97
CA THR A 33 9.07 1.84 -6.08
C THR A 33 7.55 1.72 -6.10
N ALA A 34 6.82 2.84 -6.20
CA ALA A 34 5.36 2.87 -6.22
C ALA A 34 4.76 2.46 -7.57
N LEU A 35 5.34 2.95 -8.68
CA LEU A 35 4.71 2.90 -10.00
C LEU A 35 5.42 1.97 -11.00
N GLY A 36 6.60 1.45 -10.65
CA GLY A 36 7.39 0.57 -11.51
C GLY A 36 7.66 1.20 -12.88
N ASP A 37 7.24 0.51 -13.94
CA ASP A 37 7.44 0.95 -15.32
C ASP A 37 6.58 2.16 -15.73
N LYS A 38 5.56 2.50 -14.93
CA LYS A 38 4.70 3.68 -15.14
C LYS A 38 5.17 4.92 -14.38
N ALA A 39 6.40 4.90 -13.85
CA ALA A 39 6.93 6.00 -13.07
C ALA A 39 7.14 7.25 -13.95
N TYR A 40 6.51 8.36 -13.55
CA TYR A 40 6.75 9.66 -14.16
C TYR A 40 8.08 10.26 -13.71
N ALA A 41 8.59 11.21 -14.51
CA ALA A 41 9.76 12.01 -14.15
C ALA A 41 9.33 13.14 -13.21
N TRP A 42 10.13 13.40 -12.18
CA TRP A 42 9.93 14.57 -11.32
C TRP A 42 10.48 15.81 -12.02
N ASP A 43 9.58 16.60 -12.63
CA ASP A 43 9.89 17.79 -13.40
C ASP A 43 9.32 19.06 -12.73
N THR A 44 9.43 20.20 -13.41
CA THR A 44 8.90 21.49 -12.92
C THR A 44 7.38 21.50 -12.78
N ASN A 45 6.66 20.66 -13.54
CA ASN A 45 5.20 20.56 -13.46
C ASN A 45 4.79 19.80 -12.20
N GLU A 46 5.49 18.72 -11.87
CA GLU A 46 5.28 17.96 -10.63
C GLU A 46 5.67 18.79 -9.40
N GLU A 47 6.75 19.57 -9.49
CA GLU A 47 7.10 20.54 -8.45
C GLU A 47 6.00 21.60 -8.25
N TYR A 48 5.45 22.13 -9.34
CA TYR A 48 4.34 23.08 -9.28
C TYR A 48 3.09 22.46 -8.65
N LEU A 49 2.73 21.25 -9.08
CA LEU A 49 1.62 20.49 -8.51
C LEU A 49 1.82 20.26 -7.00
N PHE A 50 3.04 19.92 -6.58
CA PHE A 50 3.36 19.73 -5.17
C PHE A 50 3.17 21.02 -4.38
N LYS A 51 3.72 22.15 -4.86
CA LYS A 51 3.52 23.46 -4.23
C LYS A 51 2.04 23.82 -4.14
N ALA A 52 1.26 23.54 -5.19
CA ALA A 52 -0.18 23.77 -5.20
C ALA A 52 -0.92 22.92 -4.17
N MET A 53 -0.55 21.64 -4.01
CA MET A 53 -1.14 20.75 -3.01
C MET A 53 -0.81 21.16 -1.57
N VAL A 54 0.43 21.63 -1.32
CA VAL A 54 0.82 22.19 -0.03
C VAL A 54 0.06 23.49 0.25
N ALA A 55 0.02 24.43 -0.69
CA ALA A 55 -0.71 25.68 -0.54
C ALA A 55 -2.21 25.43 -0.29
N PHE A 56 -2.81 24.49 -1.04
CA PHE A 56 -4.19 24.05 -0.84
C PHE A 56 -4.41 23.51 0.59
N SER A 57 -3.47 22.71 1.10
CA SER A 57 -3.54 22.15 2.44
C SER A 57 -3.47 23.24 3.51
N MET A 58 -2.64 24.26 3.28
CA MET A 58 -2.51 25.42 4.16
C MET A 58 -3.74 26.32 4.15
N ARG A 59 -4.41 26.52 3.00
CA ARG A 59 -5.66 27.30 2.93
C ARG A 59 -6.81 26.70 3.75
N LYS A 60 -6.75 25.40 4.07
CA LYS A 60 -7.72 24.73 4.96
C LYS A 60 -7.45 25.00 6.45
N VAL A 61 -6.33 25.64 6.79
CA VAL A 61 -6.01 26.04 8.15
C VAL A 61 -6.69 27.39 8.45
N PRO A 62 -7.31 27.56 9.63
CA PRO A 62 -7.89 28.84 10.03
C PRO A 62 -6.85 29.97 9.94
N ASN A 63 -7.27 31.15 9.46
CA ASN A 63 -6.42 32.34 9.29
C ASN A 63 -5.30 32.23 8.22
N ARG A 64 -5.34 31.21 7.35
CA ARG A 64 -4.32 30.97 6.29
C ARG A 64 -4.88 30.93 4.87
N GLU A 65 -6.09 31.43 4.66
CA GLU A 65 -6.81 31.39 3.37
C GLU A 65 -6.06 32.06 2.21
N ALA A 66 -5.25 33.09 2.51
CA ALA A 66 -4.44 33.83 1.55
C ALA A 66 -3.15 33.11 1.12
N THR A 67 -2.90 31.86 1.56
CA THR A 67 -1.66 31.14 1.22
C THR A 67 -1.66 30.78 -0.27
N GLU A 68 -0.86 31.48 -1.06
CA GLU A 68 -0.59 31.17 -2.46
C GLU A 68 0.56 30.18 -2.67
N ILE A 69 0.70 29.70 -3.91
CA ILE A 69 1.73 28.76 -4.37
C ILE A 69 3.14 29.37 -4.23
N SER A 70 3.26 30.69 -4.44
CA SER A 70 4.51 31.46 -4.30
C SER A 70 5.10 31.40 -2.88
N HIS A 71 4.26 31.22 -1.86
CA HIS A 71 4.68 31.11 -0.47
C HIS A 71 5.21 29.73 -0.10
N VAL A 72 5.16 28.75 -1.01
CA VAL A 72 5.72 27.42 -0.82
C VAL A 72 7.05 27.32 -1.57
N LEU A 73 8.13 27.29 -0.80
CA LEU A 73 9.48 27.17 -1.35
C LEU A 73 9.94 25.72 -1.33
N LEU A 74 10.56 25.29 -2.43
CA LEU A 74 11.23 24.00 -2.58
C LEU A 74 12.73 24.22 -2.69
N CYS A 75 13.51 23.41 -1.98
CA CYS A 75 14.94 23.62 -1.82
C CYS A 75 15.71 22.31 -1.81
N ASN A 76 16.92 22.34 -2.36
CA ASN A 76 17.82 21.19 -2.44
C ASN A 76 17.13 19.96 -3.06
N VAL A 77 16.55 20.15 -4.26
CA VAL A 77 15.93 19.07 -5.03
C VAL A 77 17.03 18.18 -5.59
N THR A 78 16.98 16.89 -5.23
CA THR A 78 17.97 15.89 -5.62
C THR A 78 17.42 14.96 -6.71
N GLN A 79 18.30 14.29 -7.45
CA GLN A 79 17.92 13.37 -8.53
C GLN A 79 17.11 12.14 -8.05
N ARG A 80 17.33 11.67 -6.81
CA ARG A 80 16.50 10.62 -6.18
C ARG A 80 15.14 11.17 -5.67
N VAL A 81 14.81 12.41 -6.02
CA VAL A 81 13.58 13.10 -5.61
C VAL A 81 13.45 13.17 -4.09
N SER A 82 14.43 13.81 -3.48
CA SER A 82 14.34 14.31 -2.12
C SER A 82 14.60 15.80 -2.11
N PHE A 83 13.80 16.54 -1.34
CA PHE A 83 13.89 17.99 -1.23
C PHE A 83 13.38 18.44 0.13
N TRP A 84 13.71 19.67 0.47
CA TRP A 84 13.15 20.39 1.59
C TRP A 84 12.08 21.34 1.10
N PHE A 85 11.02 21.51 1.89
CA PHE A 85 10.07 22.58 1.65
C PHE A 85 9.82 23.40 2.91
N VAL A 86 9.50 24.67 2.68
CA VAL A 86 9.18 25.66 3.70
C VAL A 86 7.93 26.42 3.24
N VAL A 87 7.06 26.76 4.18
CA VAL A 87 5.91 27.62 3.92
C VAL A 87 6.13 28.96 4.60
N ILE A 88 5.95 30.04 3.84
CA ILE A 88 6.07 31.43 4.29
C ILE A 88 4.69 31.97 4.63
N ASP A 89 4.60 32.81 5.64
CA ASP A 89 3.37 33.53 5.95
C ASP A 89 3.09 34.62 4.88
N PRO A 90 1.89 34.70 4.30
CA PRO A 90 1.56 35.78 3.37
C PRO A 90 1.59 37.18 4.02
N SER A 91 1.39 37.28 5.34
CA SER A 91 1.33 38.56 6.05
C SER A 91 2.69 39.08 6.53
N LYS A 92 3.66 38.18 6.68
CA LYS A 92 4.96 38.45 7.30
C LYS A 92 6.01 37.61 6.56
N ASN A 93 7.16 38.15 6.20
CA ASN A 93 8.22 37.38 5.51
C ASN A 93 8.96 36.40 6.47
N HIS A 94 8.23 35.69 7.32
CA HIS A 94 8.71 34.68 8.26
C HIS A 94 8.13 33.30 7.92
N THR A 95 8.82 32.25 8.35
CA THR A 95 8.36 30.87 8.15
C THR A 95 7.19 30.53 9.06
N LEU A 96 6.23 29.76 8.55
CA LEU A 96 5.13 29.26 9.36
C LEU A 96 5.61 28.26 10.42
N PRO A 97 4.98 28.26 11.61
CA PRO A 97 5.35 27.34 12.67
C PRO A 97 5.12 25.90 12.25
N ALA A 98 6.09 25.03 12.57
CA ALA A 98 6.10 23.64 12.13
C ALA A 98 4.81 22.87 12.50
N VAL A 99 4.24 23.12 13.67
CA VAL A 99 3.02 22.46 14.16
C VAL A 99 1.82 22.70 13.24
N GLU A 100 1.69 23.93 12.74
CA GLU A 100 0.59 24.32 11.88
C GLU A 100 0.69 23.63 10.52
N VAL A 101 1.86 23.69 9.90
CA VAL A 101 2.17 23.02 8.62
C VAL A 101 2.01 21.51 8.75
N GLN A 102 2.54 20.92 9.81
CA GLN A 102 2.42 19.49 10.09
C GLN A 102 0.95 19.06 10.19
N SER A 103 0.13 19.82 10.92
CA SER A 103 -1.29 19.52 11.08
C SER A 103 -2.07 19.63 9.75
N ALA A 104 -1.72 20.62 8.93
CA ALA A 104 -2.35 20.89 7.63
C ALA A 104 -2.07 19.76 6.63
N ILE A 105 -0.80 19.36 6.54
CA ILE A 105 -0.36 18.25 5.69
C ILE A 105 -0.92 16.93 6.21
N ARG A 106 -0.94 16.71 7.53
CA ARG A 106 -1.52 15.50 8.13
C ARG A 106 -3.00 15.35 7.76
N LYS A 107 -3.82 16.40 7.87
CA LYS A 107 -5.26 16.35 7.53
C LYS A 107 -5.50 16.06 6.04
N ASN A 108 -4.63 16.54 5.15
CA ASN A 108 -4.79 16.41 3.71
C ASN A 108 -3.90 15.30 3.09
N ARG A 109 -3.21 14.49 3.92
CA ARG A 109 -2.21 13.51 3.50
C ARG A 109 -2.75 12.54 2.44
N ASN A 110 -3.93 11.98 2.66
CA ASN A 110 -4.60 11.09 1.71
C ASN A 110 -4.82 11.74 0.34
N ARG A 111 -5.23 13.02 0.31
CA ARG A 111 -5.48 13.73 -0.94
C ARG A 111 -4.19 14.08 -1.67
N ILE A 112 -3.13 14.43 -0.94
CA ILE A 112 -1.78 14.65 -1.50
C ILE A 112 -1.27 13.34 -2.12
N ASN A 113 -1.28 12.25 -1.37
CA ASN A 113 -0.85 10.93 -1.82
C ASN A 113 -1.59 10.50 -3.10
N ASN A 114 -2.92 10.65 -3.12
CA ASN A 114 -3.74 10.29 -4.28
C ASN A 114 -3.44 11.17 -5.50
N ALA A 115 -3.14 12.46 -5.32
CA ALA A 115 -2.78 13.35 -6.43
C ALA A 115 -1.52 12.88 -7.16
N PHE A 116 -0.57 12.30 -6.44
CA PHE A 116 0.69 11.77 -6.99
C PHE A 116 0.64 10.28 -7.29
N SER A 117 -0.49 9.60 -7.04
CA SER A 117 -0.60 8.13 -7.07
C SER A 117 0.44 7.42 -6.19
N LEU A 118 0.79 8.04 -5.06
CA LEU A 118 1.74 7.51 -4.07
C LEU A 118 1.00 7.14 -2.79
N ASN A 119 1.69 6.44 -1.89
CA ASN A 119 1.17 6.02 -0.58
C ASN A 119 2.03 6.58 0.56
N ASP A 120 1.61 6.40 1.82
CA ASP A 120 2.32 6.92 3.00
C ASP A 120 3.76 6.38 3.16
N GLN A 121 4.09 5.25 2.53
CA GLN A 121 5.43 4.64 2.53
C GLN A 121 6.33 5.16 1.41
N THR A 122 5.74 5.57 0.28
CA THR A 122 6.49 6.03 -0.90
C THR A 122 6.58 7.55 -0.96
N LEU A 123 5.68 8.26 -0.28
CA LEU A 123 5.74 9.70 -0.05
C LEU A 123 5.88 9.94 1.47
N GLU A 124 7.14 10.08 1.89
CA GLU A 124 7.51 10.24 3.30
C GLU A 124 7.82 11.71 3.64
N PHE A 125 7.29 12.16 4.76
CA PHE A 125 7.63 13.44 5.39
C PHE A 125 8.35 13.14 6.70
N LEU A 126 9.66 13.40 6.79
CA LEU A 126 10.47 12.91 7.93
C LEU A 126 10.02 13.41 9.32
N LYS A 127 9.45 14.62 9.40
CA LYS A 127 8.95 15.20 10.65
C LYS A 127 7.43 14.99 10.86
N ILE A 128 6.71 14.39 9.90
CA ILE A 128 5.25 14.24 9.94
C ILE A 128 4.89 12.75 9.94
N PRO A 129 4.44 12.20 11.08
CA PRO A 129 4.11 10.77 11.16
C PRO A 129 2.97 10.43 10.19
N SER A 130 3.03 9.22 9.65
CA SER A 130 2.03 8.67 8.72
C SER A 130 0.64 8.65 9.36
N THR A 131 -0.39 8.90 8.57
CA THR A 131 -1.78 8.97 9.05
C THR A 131 -2.48 7.63 9.01
N LEU A 132 -2.00 6.71 8.18
CA LEU A 132 -2.54 5.36 8.10
C LEU A 132 -1.95 4.51 9.22
N ALA A 133 -2.82 3.76 9.90
CA ALA A 133 -2.39 2.59 10.65
C ALA A 133 -1.59 1.69 9.69
N PRO A 134 -0.55 0.99 10.18
CA PRO A 134 0.18 0.03 9.36
C PRO A 134 -0.82 -0.91 8.65
N PRO A 135 -0.54 -1.32 7.40
CA PRO A 135 -1.42 -2.21 6.65
C PRO A 135 -1.90 -3.33 7.56
N THR A 136 -3.21 -3.53 7.66
CA THR A 136 -3.77 -4.58 8.50
C THR A 136 -3.25 -5.91 7.97
N ASP A 137 -2.31 -6.52 8.69
CA ASP A 137 -1.89 -7.88 8.40
C ASP A 137 -3.15 -8.77 8.44
N PRO A 138 -3.29 -9.72 7.51
CA PRO A 138 -4.43 -10.61 7.51
C PRO A 138 -4.53 -11.26 8.90
N SER A 139 -5.71 -11.20 9.52
CA SER A 139 -5.93 -11.68 10.89
C SER A 139 -5.59 -13.16 11.08
N VAL A 140 -5.44 -13.90 9.97
CA VAL A 140 -4.93 -15.27 9.94
C VAL A 140 -3.80 -15.40 8.91
N PRO A 141 -2.68 -16.04 9.27
CA PRO A 141 -1.62 -16.38 8.32
C PRO A 141 -2.14 -17.24 7.15
N ILE A 142 -1.80 -16.86 5.93
CA ILE A 142 -2.23 -17.53 4.68
C ILE A 142 -1.89 -19.03 4.69
N TRP A 143 -0.74 -19.40 5.26
CA TRP A 143 -0.29 -20.79 5.36
C TRP A 143 -1.24 -21.69 6.17
N ILE A 144 -1.96 -21.14 7.16
CA ILE A 144 -2.94 -21.91 7.96
C ILE A 144 -4.14 -22.29 7.10
N ILE A 145 -4.58 -21.39 6.20
CA ILE A 145 -5.68 -21.67 5.27
C ILE A 145 -5.26 -22.81 4.32
N ILE A 146 -4.06 -22.74 3.76
CA ILE A 146 -3.52 -23.76 2.85
C ILE A 146 -3.42 -25.11 3.58
N PHE A 147 -2.88 -25.12 4.80
CA PHE A 147 -2.77 -26.33 5.62
C PHE A 147 -4.14 -26.97 5.90
N GLY A 148 -5.14 -26.16 6.28
CA GLY A 148 -6.49 -26.65 6.56
C GLY A 148 -7.17 -27.31 5.35
N VAL A 149 -7.02 -26.72 4.15
CA VAL A 149 -7.57 -27.28 2.92
C VAL A 149 -6.91 -28.62 2.57
N ILE A 150 -5.58 -28.70 2.62
CA ILE A 150 -4.84 -29.93 2.34
C ILE A 150 -5.21 -31.03 3.34
N PHE A 151 -5.29 -30.69 4.62
CA PHE A 151 -5.65 -31.63 5.68
C PHE A 151 -7.05 -32.21 5.48
N CYS A 152 -8.04 -31.38 5.11
CA CYS A 152 -9.38 -31.85 4.76
C CYS A 152 -9.38 -32.82 3.57
N ILE A 153 -8.66 -32.49 2.49
CA ILE A 153 -8.57 -33.35 1.29
C ILE A 153 -7.97 -34.71 1.65
N VAL A 154 -6.89 -34.72 2.46
CA VAL A 154 -6.21 -35.95 2.89
C VAL A 154 -7.15 -36.82 3.74
N ILE A 155 -7.89 -36.25 4.69
CA ILE A 155 -8.86 -36.99 5.50
C ILE A 155 -9.96 -37.60 4.64
N VAL A 156 -10.50 -36.82 3.69
CA VAL A 156 -11.55 -37.32 2.77
C VAL A 156 -10.99 -38.45 1.90
N ALA A 157 -9.78 -38.33 1.38
CA ALA A 157 -9.14 -39.38 0.60
C ALA A 157 -8.93 -40.67 1.42
N ILE A 158 -8.43 -40.55 2.66
CA ILE A 158 -8.21 -41.71 3.55
C ILE A 158 -9.53 -42.39 3.90
N THR A 159 -10.57 -41.63 4.24
CA THR A 159 -11.88 -42.19 4.60
C THR A 159 -12.53 -42.90 3.40
N LEU A 160 -12.46 -42.34 2.20
CA LEU A 160 -12.93 -42.99 0.97
C LEU A 160 -12.16 -44.27 0.64
N LEU A 161 -10.84 -44.29 0.86
CA LEU A 161 -10.01 -45.49 0.67
C LEU A 161 -10.39 -46.61 1.64
N ILE A 162 -10.58 -46.29 2.92
CA ILE A 162 -11.00 -47.28 3.94
C ILE A 162 -12.38 -47.85 3.61
N LEU A 163 -13.36 -46.99 3.29
CA LEU A 163 -14.71 -47.41 2.92
C LEU A 163 -14.70 -48.30 1.67
N SER A 164 -13.88 -47.94 0.68
CA SER A 164 -13.72 -48.72 -0.56
C SER A 164 -13.10 -50.08 -0.27
N GLY A 165 -12.06 -50.16 0.57
CA GLY A 165 -11.43 -51.42 0.98
C GLY A 165 -12.41 -52.36 1.69
N ILE A 166 -13.22 -51.84 2.62
CA ILE A 166 -14.24 -52.63 3.33
C ILE A 166 -15.33 -53.10 2.36
N ARG A 167 -15.85 -52.21 1.51
CA ARG A 167 -16.88 -52.55 0.51
C ARG A 167 -16.38 -53.62 -0.46
N GLN A 168 -15.14 -53.51 -0.94
CA GLN A 168 -14.55 -54.48 -1.85
C GLN A 168 -14.39 -55.84 -1.19
N ARG A 169 -13.95 -55.89 0.07
CA ARG A 169 -13.81 -57.16 0.81
C ARG A 169 -15.16 -57.83 1.09
N ARG A 170 -16.22 -57.04 1.36
CA ARG A 170 -17.60 -57.56 1.47
C ARG A 170 -18.12 -58.10 0.14
N ARG A 171 -17.93 -57.36 -0.97
CA ARG A 171 -18.34 -57.80 -2.31
C ARG A 171 -17.66 -59.12 -2.71
N ARG A 172 -16.34 -59.25 -2.51
CA ARG A 172 -15.61 -60.49 -2.79
C ARG A 172 -16.12 -61.67 -1.98
N ARG A 173 -16.45 -61.48 -0.69
CA ARG A 173 -17.03 -62.54 0.16
C ARG A 173 -18.38 -63.02 -0.36
N ASN A 174 -19.26 -62.10 -0.75
CA ASN A 174 -20.58 -62.44 -1.30
C ASN A 174 -20.46 -63.14 -2.66
N GLN A 175 -19.50 -62.75 -3.51
CA GLN A 175 -19.22 -63.41 -4.78
C GLN A 175 -18.65 -64.82 -4.60
N SER A 176 -17.72 -65.02 -3.65
CA SER A 176 -17.19 -66.36 -3.34
C SER A 176 -18.26 -67.30 -2.78
N VAL A 177 -19.19 -66.80 -1.95
CA VAL A 177 -20.34 -67.60 -1.44
C VAL A 177 -21.29 -67.98 -2.57
N LEU A 178 -21.58 -67.07 -3.51
CA LEU A 178 -22.40 -67.34 -4.70
C LEU A 178 -21.75 -68.39 -5.62
N ILE A 179 -20.43 -68.31 -5.83
CA ILE A 179 -19.68 -69.30 -6.62
C ILE A 179 -19.67 -70.66 -5.92
N LEU A 180 -19.50 -70.70 -4.59
CA LEU A 180 -19.57 -71.95 -3.83
C LEU A 180 -20.96 -72.60 -3.90
N TRP A 181 -22.03 -71.79 -3.85
CA TRP A 181 -23.40 -72.25 -4.06
C TRP A 181 -23.62 -72.83 -5.46
N TRP A 182 -23.04 -72.20 -6.48
CA TRP A 182 -23.06 -72.70 -7.87
C TRP A 182 -22.32 -74.03 -8.05
N ILE A 183 -21.23 -74.24 -7.30
CA ILE A 183 -20.44 -75.49 -7.35
C ILE A 183 -21.12 -76.62 -6.56
N ILE A 184 -21.78 -76.31 -5.44
CA ILE A 184 -22.44 -77.29 -4.56
C ILE A 184 -23.83 -77.71 -5.08
N SER A 185 -24.47 -76.92 -5.94
CA SER A 185 -25.71 -77.30 -6.64
C SER A 185 -25.59 -77.16 -8.16
N PRO A 186 -24.89 -78.09 -8.84
CA PRO A 186 -24.81 -78.08 -10.31
C PRO A 186 -26.04 -78.71 -10.98
N GLY A 187 -27.07 -79.11 -10.23
CA GLY A 187 -28.18 -79.89 -10.77
C GLY A 187 -29.51 -79.60 -10.09
N ARG A 188 -30.21 -78.55 -10.55
CA ARG A 188 -31.68 -78.52 -10.49
C ARG A 188 -32.27 -77.82 -11.71
N ILE A 189 -31.83 -78.25 -12.90
CA ILE A 189 -32.57 -78.08 -14.16
C ILE A 189 -32.38 -79.38 -14.95
N LEU A 190 -33.15 -80.41 -14.60
CA LEU A 190 -33.70 -81.42 -15.50
C LEU A 190 -34.43 -82.46 -14.62
N SER A 191 -35.75 -82.28 -14.45
CA SER A 191 -36.75 -83.34 -14.26
C SER A 191 -38.03 -82.74 -13.66
N SER A 192 -38.90 -82.25 -14.54
CA SER A 192 -40.33 -82.53 -14.44
C SER A 192 -40.92 -82.39 -15.84
N HIS A 193 -41.70 -83.40 -16.21
CA HIS A 193 -42.54 -83.52 -17.39
C HIS A 193 -43.21 -82.23 -17.87
#